data_AF-A0A2J7YWW4-F1
#
_entry.id   AF-A0A2J7YWW4-F1
#
_cell.length_a   1.000
_cell.length_b   1.000
_cell.length_c   1.000
_cell.angle_alpha   90.00
_cell.angle_beta   90.00
_cell.angle_gamma   90.00
#
_symmetry.space_group_name_H-M   'P 1'
#
loop_
_entity.id
_entity.type
_entity.pdbx_description
1 polymer ?
#
loop_
_entity_poly.entity_id
_entity_poly.type
_entity_poly.pdbx_seq_one_letter_code
_entity_poly.pdbx_strand_id
1 'polypeptide(L)'
;MDIKVTYNSLEDTAGDLERGARVVSQQIEAIIAAVKGVTDGWEGEAHQMMLAAEKQFKTRANHIESTLKEVATKVRTGSMDYHATDKKSAQLFQDIAF
;
A
#
# COMPACT_ATOMS: atom_id res chain seq x y z
N MET A 1 -20.50 15.74 -14.80
CA MET A 1 -19.60 14.67 -15.29
C MET A 1 -18.30 14.58 -14.50
N ASP A 2 -17.90 15.62 -13.76
CA ASP A 2 -16.57 15.72 -13.13
C ASP A 2 -16.37 14.75 -11.93
N ILE A 3 -17.33 14.67 -11.02
CA ILE A 3 -17.20 13.92 -9.75
C ILE A 3 -17.03 12.40 -9.95
N LYS A 4 -17.69 11.82 -10.97
CA LYS A 4 -17.58 10.38 -11.29
C LYS A 4 -16.21 10.03 -11.88
N VAL A 5 -15.62 10.93 -12.66
CA VAL A 5 -14.26 10.76 -13.22
C VAL A 5 -13.23 10.82 -12.09
N THR A 6 -13.41 11.73 -11.14
CA THR A 6 -12.57 11.83 -9.94
C THR A 6 -12.64 10.57 -9.07
N TYR A 7 -13.83 10.00 -8.85
CA TYR A 7 -13.98 8.75 -8.10
C TYR A 7 -13.23 7.57 -8.74
N ASN A 8 -13.39 7.39 -10.05
CA ASN A 8 -12.67 6.33 -10.77
C ASN A 8 -11.15 6.50 -10.61
N SER A 9 -10.65 7.73 -10.71
CA SER A 9 -9.23 8.02 -10.52
C SER A 9 -8.70 7.70 -9.11
N LEU A 10 -9.53 7.88 -8.08
CA LEU A 10 -9.18 7.54 -6.69
C LEU A 10 -9.17 6.03 -6.45
N GLU A 11 -10.13 5.29 -7.00
CA GLU A 11 -10.11 3.82 -6.91
C GLU A 11 -8.94 3.23 -7.69
N ASP A 12 -8.64 3.78 -8.87
CA ASP A 12 -7.47 3.39 -9.67
C ASP A 12 -6.17 3.64 -8.88
N THR A 13 -6.05 4.80 -8.22
CA THR A 13 -4.91 5.15 -7.37
C THR A 13 -4.79 4.22 -6.17
N ALA A 14 -5.90 3.89 -5.49
CA ALA A 14 -5.89 2.93 -4.39
C ALA A 14 -5.43 1.54 -4.88
N GLY A 15 -5.90 1.12 -6.06
CA GLY A 15 -5.45 -0.12 -6.71
C GLY A 15 -3.96 -0.11 -7.06
N ASP A 16 -3.44 1.02 -7.55
CA ASP A 16 -2.00 1.21 -7.82
C ASP A 16 -1.16 1.13 -6.55
N LEU A 17 -1.61 1.75 -5.45
CA LEU A 17 -0.93 1.67 -4.16
C LEU A 17 -0.87 0.23 -3.64
N GLU A 18 -1.97 -0.54 -3.77
CA GLU A 18 -1.99 -1.95 -3.39
C GLU A 18 -1.07 -2.80 -4.26
N ARG A 19 -1.03 -2.54 -5.58
CA ARG A 19 -0.08 -3.19 -6.49
C ARG A 19 1.36 -2.85 -6.11
N GLY A 20 1.65 -1.59 -5.86
CA GLY A 20 2.96 -1.09 -5.42
C GLY A 20 3.40 -1.75 -4.11
N ALA A 21 2.49 -1.89 -3.13
CA ALA A 21 2.76 -2.56 -1.86
C ALA A 21 3.20 -4.02 -2.07
N ARG A 22 2.52 -4.76 -2.96
CA ARG A 22 2.90 -6.14 -3.31
C ARG A 22 4.26 -6.20 -4.00
N VAL A 23 4.52 -5.30 -4.95
CA VAL A 23 5.80 -5.23 -5.66
C VAL A 23 6.95 -4.96 -4.71
N VAL A 24 6.79 -4.03 -3.75
CA VAL A 24 7.82 -3.76 -2.74
C VAL A 24 8.12 -4.99 -1.89
N SER A 25 7.08 -5.69 -1.45
CA SER A 25 7.22 -6.93 -0.66
C SER A 25 8.04 -7.99 -1.44
N GLN A 26 7.66 -8.23 -2.71
CA GLN A 26 8.37 -9.16 -3.60
C GLN A 26 9.84 -8.76 -3.84
N GLN A 27 10.12 -7.48 -4.06
CA GLN A 27 11.50 -7.01 -4.27
C GLN A 27 12.38 -7.21 -3.04
N ILE A 28 11.82 -7.02 -1.84
CA ILE A 28 12.60 -7.22 -0.61
C ILE A 28 12.85 -8.70 -0.36
N GLU A 29 11.87 -9.56 -0.61
CA GLU A 29 12.08 -11.02 -0.58
C GLU A 29 13.17 -11.45 -1.57
N ALA A 30 13.17 -10.90 -2.79
CA ALA A 30 14.20 -11.18 -3.79
C ALA A 30 15.59 -10.73 -3.34
N ILE A 31 15.71 -9.53 -2.73
CA ILE A 31 16.97 -9.06 -2.15
C ILE A 31 17.46 -10.01 -1.06
N ILE A 32 16.59 -10.39 -0.13
CA ILE A 32 16.95 -11.32 0.96
C ILE A 32 17.43 -12.67 0.40
N ALA A 33 16.73 -13.21 -0.60
CA ALA A 33 17.09 -14.47 -1.23
C ALA A 33 18.46 -14.38 -1.94
N ALA A 34 18.71 -13.30 -2.68
CA ALA A 34 19.97 -13.07 -3.35
C ALA A 34 21.13 -12.97 -2.35
N VAL A 35 20.96 -12.23 -1.26
CA VAL A 35 22.00 -12.10 -0.23
C VAL A 35 22.25 -13.45 0.44
N LYS A 36 21.20 -14.22 0.77
CA LYS A 36 21.36 -15.57 1.33
C LYS A 36 22.21 -16.49 0.46
N GLY A 37 21.98 -16.49 -0.85
CA GLY A 37 22.76 -17.28 -1.80
C GLY A 37 24.26 -16.94 -1.81
N VAL A 38 24.63 -15.70 -1.47
CA VAL A 38 26.03 -15.27 -1.35
C VAL A 38 26.61 -15.60 0.03
N THR A 39 25.79 -15.57 1.08
CA THR A 39 26.21 -15.76 2.47
C THR A 39 26.15 -17.20 2.97
N ASP A 40 25.71 -18.15 2.15
CA ASP A 40 25.43 -19.54 2.56
C ASP A 40 26.67 -20.28 3.12
N GLY A 41 27.87 -19.82 2.75
CA GLY A 41 29.15 -20.34 3.27
C GLY A 41 29.80 -19.50 4.37
N TRP A 42 29.13 -18.47 4.89
CA TRP A 42 29.68 -17.63 5.95
C TRP A 42 29.46 -18.30 7.30
N GLU A 43 30.54 -18.57 8.04
CA GLU A 43 30.50 -19.07 9.41
C GLU A 43 30.91 -17.97 10.42
N GLY A 44 30.49 -18.14 11.67
CA GLY A 44 30.89 -17.25 12.78
C GLY A 44 30.22 -15.88 12.76
N GLU A 45 31.01 -14.82 12.96
CA GLU A 45 30.52 -13.44 13.13
C GLU A 45 29.82 -12.89 11.87
N ALA A 46 30.32 -13.23 10.69
CA ALA A 46 29.71 -12.83 9.42
C ALA A 46 28.29 -13.38 9.25
N HIS A 47 28.05 -14.62 9.70
CA HIS A 47 26.73 -15.22 9.72
C HIS A 47 25.77 -14.47 10.65
N GLN A 48 26.22 -14.12 11.86
CA GLN A 48 25.41 -13.40 12.84
C GLN A 48 25.05 -11.99 12.35
N MET A 49 25.99 -11.27 11.74
CA MET A 49 25.72 -9.96 11.13
C MET A 49 24.71 -10.07 9.99
N MET A 50 24.82 -11.11 9.15
CA MET A 50 23.86 -11.35 8.07
C MET A 50 22.45 -11.61 8.61
N LEU A 51 22.29 -12.45 9.64
CA LEU A 51 20.99 -12.68 10.28
C LEU A 51 20.38 -11.40 10.84
N ALA A 52 21.20 -10.52 11.45
CA ALA A 52 20.75 -9.23 11.95
C ALA A 52 20.30 -8.31 10.81
N ALA A 53 21.06 -8.26 9.71
CA ALA A 53 20.72 -7.50 8.52
C ALA A 53 19.42 -8.01 7.87
N GLU A 54 19.26 -9.34 7.71
CA GLU A 54 18.05 -9.97 7.20
C GLU A 54 16.83 -9.57 8.03
N LYS A 55 16.93 -9.65 9.36
CA LYS A 55 15.85 -9.24 10.26
C LYS A 55 15.48 -7.77 10.07
N GLN A 56 16.47 -6.89 9.94
CA GLN A 56 16.23 -5.47 9.74
C GLN A 56 15.55 -5.20 8.38
N PHE A 57 15.98 -5.87 7.31
CA PHE A 57 15.35 -5.77 5.99
C PHE A 57 13.89 -6.22 6.02
N LYS A 58 13.60 -7.38 6.64
CA LYS A 58 12.22 -7.87 6.79
C LYS A 58 11.34 -6.90 7.56
N THR A 59 11.83 -6.35 8.67
CA THR A 59 11.08 -5.35 9.44
C THR A 59 10.75 -4.11 8.61
N ARG A 60 11.71 -3.62 7.82
CA ARG A 60 11.49 -2.46 6.94
C ARG A 60 10.52 -2.77 5.81
N ALA A 61 10.58 -3.98 5.24
CA ALA A 61 9.64 -4.45 4.22
C ALA A 61 8.20 -4.43 4.71
N ASN A 62 7.97 -5.07 5.86
CA ASN A 62 6.66 -5.16 6.47
C ASN A 62 6.11 -3.77 6.80
N HIS A 63 6.98 -2.86 7.26
CA HIS A 63 6.59 -1.49 7.53
C HIS A 63 6.14 -0.75 6.26
N ILE A 64 6.91 -0.81 5.16
CA ILE A 64 6.55 -0.15 3.90
C ILE A 64 5.25 -0.74 3.33
N GLU A 65 5.11 -2.06 3.33
CA GLU A 65 3.88 -2.72 2.87
C GLU A 65 2.66 -2.28 3.69
N SER A 66 2.80 -2.24 5.02
CA SER A 66 1.73 -1.80 5.93
C SER A 66 1.35 -0.34 5.66
N THR A 67 2.33 0.56 5.54
CA THR A 67 2.08 1.98 5.26
C THR A 67 1.37 2.16 3.93
N LEU A 68 1.78 1.46 2.86
CA LEU A 68 1.12 1.56 1.55
C LEU A 68 -0.32 1.05 1.58
N LYS A 69 -0.59 -0.05 2.31
CA LYS A 69 -1.95 -0.55 2.53
C LYS A 69 -2.80 0.44 3.32
N GLU A 70 -2.24 1.09 4.33
CA GLU A 70 -2.93 2.10 5.13
C GLU A 70 -3.28 3.33 4.28
N VAL A 71 -2.35 3.80 3.44
CA VAL A 71 -2.61 4.91 2.51
C VAL A 71 -3.68 4.53 1.49
N ALA A 72 -3.61 3.34 0.89
CA ALA A 72 -4.64 2.85 -0.04
C ALA A 72 -6.03 2.80 0.62
N THR A 73 -6.09 2.33 1.87
CA THR A 73 -7.32 2.32 2.67
C THR A 73 -7.85 3.74 2.87
N LYS A 74 -7.00 4.69 3.30
CA LYS A 74 -7.40 6.09 3.51
C LYS A 74 -7.91 6.75 2.22
N VAL A 75 -7.26 6.49 1.08
CA VAL A 75 -7.69 6.98 -0.24
C VAL A 75 -9.09 6.44 -0.58
N ARG A 76 -9.32 5.13 -0.36
CA ARG A 76 -10.62 4.51 -0.63
C ARG A 76 -11.72 5.01 0.31
N THR A 77 -11.46 5.08 1.62
CA THR A 77 -12.44 5.57 2.60
C THR A 77 -12.79 7.04 2.37
N GLY A 78 -11.79 7.89 2.10
CA GLY A 78 -12.03 9.29 1.76
C GLY A 78 -12.91 9.42 0.51
N SER A 79 -12.65 8.61 -0.51
CA SER A 79 -13.48 8.54 -1.72
C SER A 79 -14.95 8.15 -1.41
N MET A 80 -15.16 7.18 -0.52
CA MET A 80 -16.49 6.75 -0.09
C MET A 80 -17.25 7.82 0.71
N ASP A 81 -16.58 8.48 1.66
CA ASP A 81 -17.18 9.53 2.50
C ASP A 81 -17.62 10.73 1.67
N TYR A 82 -16.81 11.11 0.67
CA TYR A 82 -17.18 12.13 -0.31
C TYR A 82 -18.40 11.70 -1.15
N HIS A 83 -18.42 10.48 -1.66
CA HIS A 83 -19.55 9.96 -2.45
C HIS A 83 -20.85 9.91 -1.64
N ALA A 84 -20.81 9.44 -0.39
CA ALA A 84 -21.99 9.36 0.47
C ALA A 84 -22.55 10.76 0.79
N THR A 85 -21.67 11.72 1.04
CA THR A 85 -22.04 13.11 1.32
C THR A 85 -22.64 13.78 0.09
N ASP A 86 -22.01 13.63 -1.08
CA ASP A 86 -22.49 14.24 -2.32
C ASP A 86 -23.83 13.64 -2.79
N LYS A 87 -23.99 12.31 -2.67
CA LYS A 87 -25.28 11.65 -2.93
C LYS A 87 -26.37 12.15 -1.99
N LYS A 88 -26.06 12.32 -0.70
CA LYS A 88 -27.03 12.84 0.28
C LYS A 88 -27.41 14.29 -0.04
N SER A 89 -26.43 15.13 -0.38
CA SER A 89 -26.66 16.51 -0.79
C SER A 89 -27.48 16.60 -2.07
N ALA A 90 -27.15 15.81 -3.10
CA ALA A 90 -27.89 15.74 -4.36
C ALA A 90 -29.34 15.26 -4.16
N GLN A 91 -29.56 14.27 -3.30
CA GLN A 91 -30.90 13.81 -2.89
C GLN A 91 -31.65 14.94 -2.20
N LEU A 92 -31.00 15.63 -1.24
CA LEU A 92 -31.59 16.80 -0.57
C LEU A 92 -32.01 17.85 -1.59
N PHE A 93 -31.13 18.24 -2.52
CA PHE A 93 -31.41 19.25 -3.55
C PHE A 93 -32.55 18.86 -4.49
N GLN A 94 -32.72 17.58 -4.81
CA GLN A 94 -33.89 17.09 -5.57
C GLN A 94 -35.18 17.20 -4.76
N ASP A 95 -35.14 16.96 -3.45
CA ASP A 95 -36.32 16.98 -2.58
C ASP A 95 -36.80 18.41 -2.24
N ILE A 96 -35.93 19.43 -2.28
CA ILE A 96 -36.29 20.86 -2.11
C ILE A 96 -36.59 21.58 -3.44
N ALA A 97 -36.32 20.94 -4.58
CA ALA A 97 -36.67 21.45 -5.91
C ALA A 97 -38.10 21.03 -6.28
N PHE A 98 -39.08 21.51 -5.51
CA PHE A 98 -40.50 21.51 -5.84
C PHE A 98 -41.07 22.92 -5.63
#